data_AF-A0A7R9CRX7-F1
#
_entry.id   AF-A0A7R9CRX7-F1
#
_cell.length_a   1.000
_cell.length_b   1.000
_cell.length_c   1.000
_cell.angle_alpha   90.00
_cell.angle_beta   90.00
_cell.angle_gamma   90.00
#
_symmetry.space_group_name_H-M   'P 1'
#
loop_
_entity.id
_entity.type
_entity.pdbx_description
1 polymer ?
#
loop_
_entity_poly.entity_id
_entity_poly.type
_entity_poly.pdbx_seq_one_letter_code
_entity_poly.pdbx_strand_id
1 'polypeptide(L)'
;MVIIVLFQLMPLFVGDTMREFPGLCGLFVAGIFSGSLSTVSSALNSLAAVTLEDYLKPVYLKIYKKNIPENRTGFISKLLALLYGLVCIAIAFTSEHLGGILQASLTIFGVVGGPLLGVFTLGMFCPCANEVGAVSGLVGGLIIAFWIGFGGPKPPPLTLPVSIESCSIESSTFGSNSTFEDFEISTENSTFLIETSNLRLSYMWYVLIGFFVTILIGLVVGWTYSMFCKTKPPPSDPNLFAPFVSRFVRRRTSRSESSSIEVKNYIKVEKLDPRGAIVSTSTESLKQDMSLL
;
A
#
# COMPACT_ATOMS: atom_id res chain seq x y z
N MET A 1 -22.35 1.16 -5.55
CA MET A 1 -23.77 0.81 -5.37
C MET A 1 -24.11 -0.63 -5.78
N VAL A 2 -23.74 -1.09 -6.99
CA VAL A 2 -23.96 -2.49 -7.45
C VAL A 2 -23.48 -3.55 -6.47
N ILE A 3 -22.29 -3.38 -5.87
CA ILE A 3 -21.72 -4.33 -4.90
C ILE A 3 -22.55 -4.38 -3.60
N ILE A 4 -23.14 -3.26 -3.17
CA ILE A 4 -23.94 -3.19 -1.92
C ILE A 4 -25.26 -3.92 -2.10
N VAL A 5 -25.91 -3.74 -3.25
CA VAL A 5 -27.15 -4.45 -3.60
C VAL A 5 -26.90 -5.96 -3.65
N LEU A 6 -25.75 -6.42 -4.19
CA LEU A 6 -25.36 -7.83 -4.17
C LEU A 6 -25.22 -8.41 -2.75
N PHE A 7 -24.63 -7.66 -1.81
CA PHE A 7 -24.48 -8.13 -0.41
C PHE A 7 -25.82 -8.27 0.32
N GLN A 8 -26.82 -7.45 0.01
CA GLN A 8 -28.16 -7.56 0.60
C GLN A 8 -29.02 -8.61 -0.09
N LEU A 9 -28.81 -8.85 -1.39
CA LEU A 9 -29.50 -9.89 -2.15
C LEU A 9 -29.12 -11.30 -1.69
N MET A 10 -27.87 -11.52 -1.28
CA MET A 10 -27.39 -12.87 -0.95
C MET A 10 -28.11 -13.48 0.27
N PRO A 11 -28.28 -12.78 1.42
CA PRO A 11 -29.07 -13.29 2.53
C PRO A 11 -30.57 -13.42 2.22
N LEU A 12 -31.11 -12.51 1.40
CA LEU A 12 -32.52 -12.53 0.99
C LEU A 12 -32.81 -13.79 0.15
N PHE A 13 -31.98 -14.06 -0.85
CA PHE A 13 -32.07 -15.24 -1.71
C PHE A 13 -31.95 -16.55 -0.92
N VAL A 14 -31.03 -16.62 0.03
CA VAL A 14 -30.88 -17.80 0.90
C VAL A 14 -32.09 -18.00 1.80
N GLY A 15 -32.65 -16.90 2.34
CA GLY A 15 -33.87 -16.94 3.15
C GLY A 15 -35.09 -17.47 2.38
N ASP A 16 -35.22 -17.09 1.11
CA ASP A 16 -36.35 -17.50 0.26
C ASP A 16 -36.17 -18.92 -0.31
N THR A 17 -34.97 -19.26 -0.77
CA THR A 17 -34.71 -20.55 -1.44
C THR A 17 -34.52 -21.70 -0.46
N MET A 18 -33.95 -21.45 0.73
CA MET A 18 -33.62 -22.51 1.71
C MET A 18 -34.67 -22.65 2.82
N ARG A 19 -35.87 -22.12 2.61
CA ARG A 19 -36.97 -22.16 3.59
C ARG A 19 -37.47 -23.59 3.86
N GLU A 20 -37.30 -24.49 2.90
CA GLU A 20 -37.74 -25.89 2.99
C GLU A 20 -36.89 -26.73 3.95
N PHE A 21 -35.65 -26.35 4.24
CA PHE A 21 -34.76 -27.09 5.12
C PHE A 21 -34.43 -26.31 6.41
N PRO A 22 -35.10 -26.60 7.54
CA PRO A 22 -34.85 -25.91 8.80
C PRO A 22 -33.41 -26.15 9.27
N GLY A 23 -32.68 -25.07 9.54
CA GLY A 23 -31.29 -25.09 10.03
C GLY A 23 -30.23 -24.66 9.01
N LEU A 24 -30.49 -24.79 7.70
CA LEU A 24 -29.55 -24.39 6.65
C LEU A 24 -29.31 -22.87 6.61
N CYS A 25 -30.36 -22.08 6.79
CA CYS A 25 -30.25 -20.63 6.94
C CYS A 25 -29.41 -20.24 8.18
N GLY A 26 -29.56 -20.97 9.29
CA GLY A 26 -28.75 -20.76 10.50
C GLY A 26 -27.27 -21.10 10.29
N LEU A 27 -26.98 -22.21 9.61
CA LEU A 27 -25.62 -22.60 9.24
C LEU A 27 -24.95 -21.53 8.36
N PHE A 28 -25.69 -21.00 7.40
CA PHE A 28 -25.23 -19.95 6.50
C PHE A 28 -24.85 -18.66 7.25
N VAL A 29 -25.74 -18.19 8.13
CA VAL A 29 -25.50 -17.00 8.96
C VAL A 29 -24.32 -17.23 9.91
N ALA A 30 -24.22 -18.43 10.52
CA ALA A 30 -23.09 -18.79 11.37
C ALA A 30 -21.76 -18.78 10.59
N GLY A 31 -21.75 -19.21 9.33
CA GLY A 31 -20.57 -19.16 8.45
C GLY A 31 -20.11 -17.74 8.15
N ILE A 32 -21.04 -16.83 7.83
CA ILE A 32 -20.73 -15.41 7.59
C ILE A 32 -20.13 -14.76 8.84
N PHE A 33 -20.74 -14.99 10.00
CA PHE A 33 -20.21 -14.48 11.26
C PHE A 33 -18.83 -15.07 11.55
N SER A 34 -18.66 -16.39 11.44
CA SER A 34 -17.37 -17.05 11.68
C SER A 34 -16.25 -16.49 10.80
N GLY A 35 -16.48 -16.34 9.50
CA GLY A 35 -15.49 -15.77 8.57
C GLY A 35 -15.17 -14.30 8.86
N SER A 36 -16.19 -13.50 9.19
CA SER A 36 -16.01 -12.09 9.55
C SER A 36 -15.24 -11.92 10.85
N LEU A 37 -15.61 -12.67 11.90
CA LEU A 37 -14.94 -12.67 13.20
C LEU A 37 -13.49 -13.16 13.10
N SER A 38 -13.21 -14.16 12.25
CA SER A 38 -11.83 -14.61 12.01
C SER A 38 -10.96 -13.49 11.43
N THR A 39 -11.45 -12.79 10.41
CA THR A 39 -10.72 -11.67 9.78
C THR A 39 -10.50 -10.52 10.76
N VAL A 40 -11.54 -10.14 11.52
CA VAL A 40 -11.45 -9.06 12.52
C VAL A 40 -10.48 -9.44 13.63
N SER A 41 -10.53 -10.68 14.12
CA SER A 41 -9.61 -11.17 15.16
C SER A 41 -8.15 -11.10 14.70
N SER A 42 -7.85 -11.56 13.49
CA SER A 42 -6.50 -11.46 12.92
C SER A 42 -6.05 -10.00 12.78
N ALA A 43 -6.92 -9.10 12.30
CA ALA A 43 -6.60 -7.68 12.15
C ALA A 43 -6.29 -7.01 13.51
N LEU A 44 -7.13 -7.22 14.52
CA LEU A 44 -6.93 -6.66 15.87
C LEU A 44 -5.66 -7.20 16.53
N ASN A 45 -5.37 -8.49 16.37
CA ASN A 45 -4.17 -9.11 16.92
C ASN A 45 -2.90 -8.59 16.22
N SER A 46 -2.91 -8.46 14.89
CA SER A 46 -1.80 -7.87 14.15
C SER A 46 -1.58 -6.40 14.51
N LEU A 47 -2.65 -5.62 14.69
CA LEU A 47 -2.53 -4.23 15.09
C LEU A 47 -1.98 -4.07 16.52
N ALA A 48 -2.42 -4.92 17.45
CA ALA A 48 -1.86 -4.97 18.80
C ALA A 48 -0.37 -5.35 18.80
N ALA A 49 0.03 -6.32 17.96
CA ALA A 49 1.43 -6.74 17.82
C ALA A 49 2.31 -5.62 17.22
N VAL A 50 1.86 -4.99 16.13
CA VAL A 50 2.56 -3.86 15.49
C VAL A 50 2.71 -2.70 16.47
N THR A 51 1.65 -2.32 17.19
CA THR A 51 1.72 -1.24 18.18
C THR A 51 2.67 -1.57 19.33
N LEU A 52 2.70 -2.82 19.77
CA LEU A 52 3.59 -3.27 20.83
C LEU A 52 5.07 -3.26 20.39
N GLU A 53 5.38 -3.82 19.23
CA GLU A 53 6.74 -3.95 18.70
C GLU A 53 7.30 -2.62 18.18
N ASP A 54 6.54 -1.89 17.37
CA ASP A 54 7.02 -0.70 16.65
C ASP A 54 6.95 0.59 17.49
N TYR A 55 6.00 0.68 18.44
CA TYR A 55 5.82 1.88 19.25
C TYR A 55 6.16 1.65 20.71
N LEU A 56 5.54 0.66 21.36
CA LEU A 56 5.61 0.56 22.81
C LEU A 56 6.98 0.10 23.31
N LYS A 57 7.59 -0.93 22.70
CA LYS A 57 8.95 -1.38 23.05
C LYS A 57 10.02 -0.29 22.90
N PRO A 58 10.16 0.42 21.75
CA PRO A 58 11.18 1.45 21.61
C PRO A 58 10.91 2.66 22.52
N VAL A 59 9.65 3.06 22.71
CA VAL A 59 9.30 4.16 23.63
C VAL A 59 9.61 3.78 25.09
N TYR A 60 9.26 2.57 25.51
CA TYR A 60 9.54 2.09 26.87
C TYR A 60 11.05 1.95 27.11
N LEU A 61 11.80 1.45 26.13
CA LEU A 61 13.26 1.40 26.18
C LEU A 61 13.86 2.81 26.28
N LYS A 62 13.30 3.79 25.55
CA LYS A 62 13.79 5.18 25.58
C LYS A 62 13.50 5.89 26.91
N ILE A 63 12.34 5.65 27.52
CA ILE A 63 11.92 6.30 28.77
C ILE A 63 12.54 5.60 29.99
N TYR A 64 12.41 4.27 30.06
CA TYR A 64 12.77 3.50 31.25
C TYR A 64 14.14 2.80 31.14
N LYS A 65 14.82 2.90 29.98
CA LYS A 65 16.11 2.22 29.69
C LYS A 65 16.12 0.72 30.00
N LYS A 66 14.95 0.10 30.01
CA LYS A 66 14.76 -1.32 30.32
C LYS A 66 13.82 -1.92 29.29
N ASN A 67 14.07 -3.18 28.93
CA ASN A 67 13.12 -3.92 28.10
C ASN A 67 11.87 -4.27 28.90
N ILE A 68 10.72 -4.28 28.22
CA ILE A 68 9.47 -4.75 28.82
C ILE A 68 9.66 -6.23 29.20
N PRO A 69 9.38 -6.62 30.45
CA PRO A 69 9.48 -8.03 30.82
C PRO A 69 8.51 -8.87 30.00
N GLU A 70 8.98 -10.01 29.50
CA GLU A 70 8.26 -10.90 28.58
C GLU A 70 6.90 -11.34 29.16
N ASN A 71 6.86 -11.57 30.48
CA ASN A 71 5.64 -11.93 31.21
C ASN A 71 4.55 -10.83 31.21
N ARG A 72 4.92 -9.54 31.06
CA ARG A 72 3.96 -8.42 30.95
C ARG A 72 3.58 -8.12 29.50
N THR A 73 4.43 -8.52 28.55
CA THR A 73 4.25 -8.23 27.12
C THR A 73 2.96 -8.86 26.58
N GLY A 74 2.67 -10.11 26.95
CA GLY A 74 1.43 -10.79 26.55
C GLY A 74 0.17 -10.14 27.13
N PHE A 75 0.22 -9.65 28.38
CA PHE A 75 -0.92 -8.95 28.99
C PHE A 75 -1.18 -7.61 28.30
N ILE A 76 -0.12 -6.86 27.98
CA ILE A 76 -0.24 -5.57 27.29
C ILE A 76 -0.79 -5.77 25.87
N SER A 77 -0.32 -6.79 25.15
CA SER A 77 -0.85 -7.11 23.81
C SER A 77 -2.35 -7.43 23.85
N LYS A 78 -2.81 -8.23 24.83
CA LYS A 78 -4.24 -8.52 25.04
C LYS A 78 -5.04 -7.26 25.36
N LEU A 79 -4.49 -6.35 26.17
CA LEU A 79 -5.15 -5.07 26.51
C LEU A 79 -5.26 -4.17 25.27
N LEU A 80 -4.22 -4.09 24.44
CA LEU A 80 -4.24 -3.35 23.18
C LEU A 80 -5.29 -3.92 22.22
N ALA A 81 -5.35 -5.24 22.07
CA ALA A 81 -6.36 -5.90 21.24
C ALA A 81 -7.79 -5.59 21.71
N LEU A 82 -8.04 -5.58 23.02
CA LEU A 82 -9.33 -5.20 23.60
C LEU A 82 -9.67 -3.73 23.32
N LEU A 83 -8.70 -2.83 23.46
CA LEU A 83 -8.87 -1.40 23.18
C LEU A 83 -9.22 -1.16 21.71
N TYR A 84 -8.52 -1.80 20.77
CA TYR A 84 -8.87 -1.71 19.35
C TYR A 84 -10.24 -2.32 19.04
N GLY A 85 -10.61 -3.41 19.71
CA GLY A 85 -11.97 -3.97 19.60
C GLY A 85 -13.06 -2.98 20.03
N LEU A 86 -12.85 -2.26 21.14
CA LEU A 86 -13.76 -1.22 21.60
C LEU A 86 -13.88 -0.06 20.60
N VAL A 87 -12.75 0.36 20.01
CA VAL A 87 -12.72 1.39 18.96
C VAL A 87 -13.48 0.92 17.71
N CYS A 88 -13.32 -0.35 17.30
CA CYS A 88 -14.08 -0.91 16.17
C CYS A 88 -15.59 -0.88 16.43
N ILE A 89 -16.04 -1.19 17.65
CA ILE A 89 -17.46 -1.10 18.03
C ILE A 89 -17.97 0.35 17.94
N ALA A 90 -17.18 1.32 18.43
CA ALA A 90 -17.55 2.73 18.35
C ALA A 90 -17.69 3.22 16.88
N ILE A 91 -16.77 2.80 16.00
CA ILE A 91 -16.84 3.11 14.57
C ILE A 91 -18.07 2.44 13.93
N ALA A 92 -18.41 1.20 14.32
CA ALA A 92 -19.58 0.50 13.81
C ALA A 92 -20.88 1.27 14.10
N PHE A 93 -21.07 1.79 15.32
CA PHE A 93 -22.22 2.65 15.65
C PHE A 93 -22.22 3.98 14.87
N THR A 94 -21.05 4.55 14.62
CA THR A 94 -20.93 5.81 13.86
C THR A 94 -21.19 5.60 12.36
N SER A 95 -21.09 4.36 11.88
CA SER A 95 -21.18 4.03 10.45
C SER A 95 -22.56 4.29 9.83
N GLU A 96 -23.62 4.32 10.64
CA GLU A 96 -25.00 4.61 10.20
C GLU A 96 -25.14 5.98 9.52
N HIS A 97 -24.29 6.96 9.88
CA HIS A 97 -24.30 8.29 9.30
C HIS A 97 -23.47 8.41 8.01
N LEU A 98 -22.68 7.41 7.64
CA LEU A 98 -21.86 7.41 6.44
C LEU A 98 -22.65 6.76 5.29
N GLY A 99 -23.15 7.58 4.35
CA GLY A 99 -23.96 7.17 3.18
C GLY A 99 -23.24 6.31 2.12
N GLY A 100 -22.31 5.43 2.53
CA GLY A 100 -21.53 4.56 1.67
C GLY A 100 -20.32 3.94 2.36
N ILE A 101 -20.52 3.20 3.46
CA ILE A 101 -19.43 2.60 4.27
C ILE A 101 -18.49 1.75 3.41
N LEU A 102 -19.04 0.84 2.59
CA LEU A 102 -18.24 -0.03 1.72
C LEU A 102 -17.37 0.78 0.75
N GLN A 103 -17.93 1.87 0.20
CA GLN A 103 -17.21 2.74 -0.72
C GLN A 103 -16.08 3.48 0.00
N ALA A 104 -16.34 3.98 1.22
CA ALA A 104 -15.31 4.61 2.04
C ALA A 104 -14.19 3.62 2.38
N SER A 105 -14.52 2.40 2.79
CA SER A 105 -13.54 1.34 3.08
C SER A 105 -12.68 1.01 1.87
N LEU A 106 -13.29 0.77 0.69
CA LEU A 106 -12.55 0.49 -0.54
C LEU A 106 -11.65 1.66 -0.96
N THR A 107 -12.10 2.89 -0.76
CA THR A 107 -11.29 4.08 -1.03
C THR A 107 -10.07 4.14 -0.11
N ILE A 108 -10.25 3.91 1.19
CA ILE A 108 -9.14 3.90 2.17
C ILE A 108 -8.14 2.80 1.84
N PHE A 109 -8.61 1.58 1.54
CA PHE A 109 -7.73 0.49 1.09
C PHE A 109 -6.94 0.86 -0.17
N GLY A 110 -7.57 1.57 -1.10
CA GLY A 110 -6.89 2.03 -2.31
C GLY A 110 -5.82 3.09 -2.04
N VAL A 111 -6.19 4.13 -1.29
CA VAL A 111 -5.35 5.29 -0.99
C VAL A 111 -4.14 4.93 -0.12
N VAL A 112 -4.31 4.01 0.84
CA VAL A 112 -3.22 3.56 1.72
C VAL A 112 -2.46 2.39 1.11
N GLY A 113 -3.16 1.44 0.49
CA GLY A 113 -2.58 0.23 -0.08
C GLY A 113 -1.69 0.50 -1.30
N GLY A 114 -2.05 1.45 -2.17
CA GLY A 114 -1.26 1.81 -3.35
C GLY A 114 0.17 2.27 -3.02
N PRO A 115 0.34 3.32 -2.19
CA PRO A 115 1.66 3.80 -1.77
C PRO A 115 2.48 2.76 -1.00
N LEU A 116 1.86 1.97 -0.12
CA LEU A 116 2.54 0.88 0.59
C LEU A 116 3.08 -0.16 -0.40
N LEU A 117 2.25 -0.60 -1.35
CA LEU A 117 2.68 -1.51 -2.40
C LEU A 117 3.82 -0.91 -3.24
N GLY A 118 3.75 0.39 -3.54
CA GLY A 118 4.76 1.13 -4.29
C GLY A 118 6.12 1.13 -3.60
N VAL A 119 6.17 1.43 -2.29
CA VAL A 119 7.43 1.49 -1.54
C VAL A 119 8.05 0.11 -1.34
N PHE A 120 7.25 -0.94 -1.09
CA PHE A 120 7.75 -2.32 -1.01
C PHE A 120 8.31 -2.80 -2.36
N THR A 121 7.62 -2.48 -3.44
CA THR A 121 8.07 -2.81 -4.80
C THR A 121 9.38 -2.07 -5.13
N LEU A 122 9.47 -0.79 -4.78
CA LEU A 122 10.69 0.00 -4.94
C LEU A 122 11.87 -0.64 -4.18
N GLY A 123 11.65 -1.05 -2.92
CA GLY A 123 12.68 -1.70 -2.11
C GLY A 123 13.12 -3.08 -2.64
N MET A 124 12.20 -3.88 -3.16
CA MET A 124 12.51 -5.23 -3.68
C MET A 124 13.19 -5.22 -5.05
N PHE A 125 12.83 -4.27 -5.92
CA PHE A 125 13.27 -4.26 -7.33
C PHE A 125 14.37 -3.24 -7.65
N CYS A 126 14.49 -2.15 -6.89
CA CYS A 126 15.47 -1.10 -7.15
C CYS A 126 16.64 -1.16 -6.16
N PRO A 127 17.80 -1.72 -6.54
CA PRO A 127 18.99 -1.77 -5.67
C PRO A 127 19.64 -0.38 -5.45
N CYS A 128 19.18 0.63 -6.17
CA CYS A 128 19.60 2.03 -6.02
C CYS A 128 18.63 2.84 -5.12
N ALA A 129 17.63 2.20 -4.52
CA ALA A 129 16.67 2.87 -3.66
C ALA A 129 17.32 3.27 -2.33
N ASN A 130 17.32 4.57 -2.03
CA ASN A 130 17.77 5.11 -0.75
C ASN A 130 16.63 5.17 0.25
N GLU A 131 16.94 5.09 1.55
CA GLU A 131 15.97 5.23 2.64
C GLU A 131 15.18 6.56 2.54
N VAL A 132 15.87 7.67 2.26
CA VAL A 132 15.25 9.00 2.08
C VAL A 132 14.28 9.01 0.89
N GLY A 133 14.62 8.33 -0.20
CA GLY A 133 13.75 8.20 -1.36
C GLY A 133 12.50 7.36 -1.06
N ALA A 134 12.67 6.24 -0.35
CA ALA A 134 11.56 5.39 0.05
C ALA A 134 10.57 6.11 0.98
N VAL A 135 11.08 6.81 2.01
CA VAL A 135 10.24 7.56 2.96
C VAL A 135 9.53 8.73 2.28
N SER A 136 10.24 9.53 1.47
CA SER A 136 9.64 10.64 0.74
C SER A 136 8.61 10.19 -0.31
N GLY A 137 8.87 9.08 -1.01
CA GLY A 137 7.93 8.47 -1.94
C GLY A 137 6.67 7.95 -1.26
N LEU A 138 6.80 7.34 -0.08
CA LEU A 138 5.66 6.88 0.72
C LEU A 138 4.82 8.08 1.19
N VAL A 139 5.45 9.10 1.79
CA VAL A 139 4.74 10.29 2.30
C VAL A 139 4.11 11.10 1.16
N GLY A 140 4.85 11.36 0.09
CA GLY A 140 4.34 12.09 -1.07
C GLY A 140 3.21 11.34 -1.79
N GLY A 141 3.35 10.03 -1.95
CA GLY A 141 2.30 9.19 -2.54
C GLY A 141 1.05 9.12 -1.66
N LEU A 142 1.19 9.04 -0.34
CA LEU A 142 0.07 9.12 0.60
C LEU A 142 -0.65 10.46 0.49
N ILE A 143 0.07 11.59 0.47
CA ILE A 143 -0.53 12.93 0.36
C ILE A 143 -1.32 13.06 -0.94
N ILE A 144 -0.72 12.66 -2.07
CA ILE A 144 -1.37 12.75 -3.38
C ILE A 144 -2.55 11.79 -3.49
N ALA A 145 -2.41 10.56 -3.02
CA ALA A 145 -3.49 9.58 -3.00
C ALA A 145 -4.65 10.04 -2.09
N PHE A 146 -4.35 10.67 -0.95
CA PHE A 146 -5.36 11.22 -0.04
C PHE A 146 -6.06 12.43 -0.65
N TRP A 147 -5.31 13.31 -1.32
CA TRP A 147 -5.86 14.44 -2.08
C TRP A 147 -6.82 13.97 -3.17
N ILE A 148 -6.44 12.96 -3.94
CA ILE A 148 -7.28 12.40 -5.00
C ILE A 148 -8.48 11.64 -4.41
N GLY A 149 -8.27 10.90 -3.32
CA GLY A 149 -9.26 10.06 -2.67
C GLY A 149 -10.32 10.84 -1.91
N PHE A 150 -9.98 11.97 -1.28
CA PHE A 150 -10.89 12.76 -0.42
C PHE A 150 -11.11 14.21 -0.90
N GLY A 151 -10.21 14.80 -1.69
CA GLY A 151 -10.18 16.24 -2.00
C GLY A 151 -11.08 16.73 -3.15
N GLY A 152 -11.81 15.84 -3.83
CA GLY A 152 -12.74 16.23 -4.91
C GLY A 152 -14.22 16.21 -4.48
N PRO A 153 -15.06 17.16 -4.95
CA PRO A 153 -16.51 17.06 -4.82
C PRO A 153 -16.99 15.82 -5.59
N LYS A 154 -17.26 14.74 -4.87
CA LYS A 154 -17.78 13.52 -5.50
C LYS A 154 -19.23 13.77 -5.89
N PRO A 155 -19.59 13.64 -7.18
CA PRO A 155 -21.00 13.71 -7.56
C PRO A 155 -21.76 12.65 -6.75
N PRO A 156 -22.97 12.97 -6.26
CA PRO A 156 -23.77 12.02 -5.51
C PRO A 156 -23.90 10.72 -6.32
N PRO A 157 -23.79 9.55 -5.67
CA PRO A 157 -23.95 8.28 -6.38
C PRO A 157 -25.32 8.30 -7.04
N LEU A 158 -25.35 8.16 -8.38
CA LEU A 158 -26.60 8.04 -9.11
C LEU A 158 -27.28 6.75 -8.63
N THR A 159 -28.28 6.90 -7.78
CA THR A 159 -29.13 5.81 -7.38
C THR A 159 -29.98 5.44 -8.58
N LEU A 160 -29.64 4.35 -9.26
CA LEU A 160 -30.60 3.74 -10.19
C LEU A 160 -31.83 3.34 -9.36
N PRO A 161 -33.04 3.74 -9.76
CA PRO A 161 -34.25 3.37 -9.03
C PRO A 161 -34.37 1.85 -9.03
N VAL A 162 -34.39 1.27 -7.84
CA VAL A 162 -34.65 -0.16 -7.62
C VAL A 162 -36.17 -0.42 -7.50
N SER A 163 -37.00 0.53 -7.97
CA SER A 163 -38.46 0.39 -7.93
C SER A 163 -38.94 -0.44 -9.12
N ILE A 164 -39.64 -1.53 -8.78
CA ILE A 164 -40.41 -2.37 -9.70
C ILE A 164 -41.87 -1.91 -9.81
N GLU A 165 -42.23 -0.75 -9.25
CA GLU A 165 -43.63 -0.27 -9.21
C GLU A 165 -44.24 -0.01 -10.60
N SER A 166 -43.43 0.09 -11.65
CA SER A 166 -43.88 0.26 -13.04
C SER A 166 -43.69 -0.99 -13.92
N CYS A 167 -43.33 -2.15 -13.35
CA CYS A 167 -43.30 -3.40 -14.10
C CYS A 167 -44.66 -4.10 -14.02
N SER A 168 -45.63 -3.61 -14.79
CA SER A 168 -46.86 -4.33 -15.08
C SER A 168 -46.51 -5.54 -15.96
N ILE A 169 -46.52 -6.74 -15.38
CA ILE A 169 -46.62 -7.98 -16.18
C ILE A 169 -48.05 -8.00 -16.75
N GLU A 170 -48.28 -7.21 -17.79
CA GLU A 170 -49.42 -7.42 -18.68
C GLU A 170 -48.96 -8.38 -19.77
N SER A 171 -49.44 -9.62 -19.64
CA SER A 171 -49.39 -10.64 -20.67
C SER A 171 -49.90 -10.08 -22.01
N SER A 172 -49.02 -9.57 -22.86
CA SER A 172 -49.37 -9.07 -24.19
C SER A 172 -48.29 -9.45 -25.21
N THR A 173 -48.61 -10.54 -25.88
CA THR A 173 -48.30 -10.97 -27.24
C THR A 173 -47.23 -10.18 -28.02
N PHE A 174 -46.20 -10.92 -28.41
CA PHE A 174 -45.35 -10.76 -29.59
C PHE A 174 -45.91 -9.81 -30.67
N GLY A 175 -45.16 -8.73 -30.93
CA GLY A 175 -45.25 -7.98 -32.19
C GLY A 175 -45.16 -6.47 -32.01
N SER A 176 -44.02 -5.87 -32.38
CA SER A 176 -43.91 -4.68 -33.24
C SER A 176 -42.48 -4.14 -33.24
N ASN A 177 -41.88 -4.06 -34.43
CA ASN A 177 -40.64 -3.31 -34.70
C ASN A 177 -40.86 -1.82 -34.43
N SER A 178 -39.99 -1.19 -33.64
CA SER A 178 -39.79 0.26 -33.71
C SER A 178 -38.33 0.60 -33.37
N THR A 179 -37.77 1.36 -34.30
CA THR A 179 -36.39 1.83 -34.45
C THR A 179 -35.84 2.60 -33.26
N PHE A 180 -34.53 2.44 -33.04
CA PHE A 180 -33.69 3.26 -32.16
C PHE A 180 -33.98 4.76 -32.38
N GLU A 181 -34.29 5.49 -31.31
CA GLU A 181 -34.20 6.95 -31.29
C GLU A 181 -32.72 7.33 -31.12
N ASP A 182 -32.19 8.06 -32.11
CA ASP A 182 -30.90 8.72 -32.05
C ASP A 182 -30.93 9.86 -31.02
N PHE A 183 -29.97 9.87 -30.10
CA PHE A 183 -29.78 10.97 -29.16
C PHE A 183 -28.88 12.04 -29.80
N GLU A 184 -29.47 13.18 -30.17
CA GLU A 184 -28.77 14.37 -30.69
C GLU A 184 -27.77 14.94 -29.67
N ILE A 185 -26.50 15.08 -30.09
CA ILE A 185 -25.50 15.86 -29.36
C ILE A 185 -25.63 17.32 -29.81
N SER A 186 -26.29 18.14 -28.99
CA SER A 186 -26.24 19.59 -29.13
C SER A 186 -24.86 20.11 -28.74
N THR A 187 -24.17 20.64 -29.75
CA THR A 187 -22.91 21.36 -29.61
C THR A 187 -23.25 22.82 -29.37
N GLU A 188 -22.97 23.38 -28.18
CA GLU A 188 -22.61 24.80 -28.02
C GLU A 188 -22.09 25.15 -26.60
N ASN A 189 -21.01 25.94 -26.60
CA ASN A 189 -20.38 26.71 -25.52
C ASN A 189 -19.35 26.05 -24.58
N SER A 190 -18.15 25.99 -25.17
CA SER A 190 -16.77 25.99 -24.68
C SER A 190 -16.43 26.86 -23.45
N THR A 191 -17.07 26.66 -22.31
CA THR A 191 -16.56 27.13 -20.99
C THR A 191 -16.92 26.22 -19.81
N PHE A 192 -17.74 25.18 -20.03
CA PHE A 192 -18.06 24.18 -18.99
C PHE A 192 -17.06 23.01 -18.91
N LEU A 193 -16.06 22.97 -19.78
CA LEU A 193 -15.11 21.85 -19.89
C LEU A 193 -13.98 21.83 -18.82
N ILE A 194 -14.05 22.69 -17.81
CA ILE A 194 -13.18 22.59 -16.62
C ILE A 194 -13.93 22.03 -15.40
N GLU A 195 -15.26 21.91 -15.45
CA GLU A 195 -16.09 21.53 -14.28
C GLU A 195 -16.95 20.27 -14.48
N THR A 196 -16.69 19.48 -15.53
CA THR A 196 -17.37 18.18 -15.76
C THR A 196 -16.44 17.04 -16.12
N SER A 197 -15.14 17.14 -15.80
CA SER A 197 -14.23 16.00 -15.82
C SER A 197 -14.01 15.42 -14.42
N ASN A 198 -15.07 15.40 -13.59
CA ASN A 198 -15.18 14.41 -12.52
C ASN A 198 -15.39 13.04 -13.19
N LEU A 199 -14.34 12.56 -13.84
CA LEU A 199 -14.17 11.17 -14.25
C LEU A 199 -14.63 10.35 -13.06
N ARG A 200 -15.70 9.57 -13.26
CA ARG A 200 -16.10 8.49 -12.36
C ARG A 200 -15.01 7.43 -12.43
N LEU A 201 -13.84 7.77 -11.92
CA LEU A 201 -12.68 6.89 -11.90
C LEU A 201 -13.04 5.77 -10.94
N SER A 202 -13.03 4.53 -11.43
CA SER A 202 -13.35 3.40 -10.56
C SER A 202 -12.35 3.38 -9.40
N TYR A 203 -12.84 3.11 -8.18
CA TYR A 203 -12.04 3.11 -6.95
C TYR A 203 -10.76 2.25 -7.03
N MET A 204 -10.74 1.27 -7.94
CA MET A 204 -9.57 0.44 -8.22
C MET A 204 -8.38 1.21 -8.81
N TRP A 205 -8.61 2.31 -9.54
CA TRP A 205 -7.53 3.13 -10.12
C TRP A 205 -6.77 3.94 -9.07
N TYR A 206 -7.34 4.18 -7.88
CA TYR A 206 -6.63 4.85 -6.79
C TYR A 206 -5.41 4.05 -6.33
N VAL A 207 -5.50 2.71 -6.33
CA VAL A 207 -4.37 1.83 -6.00
C VAL A 207 -3.24 2.04 -7.01
N LEU A 208 -3.56 2.01 -8.31
CA LEU A 208 -2.58 2.14 -9.40
C LEU A 208 -1.92 3.52 -9.39
N ILE A 209 -2.71 4.57 -9.26
CA ILE A 209 -2.19 5.94 -9.23
C ILE A 209 -1.29 6.13 -8.02
N GLY A 210 -1.72 5.70 -6.82
CA GLY A 210 -0.89 5.75 -5.61
C GLY A 210 0.42 4.99 -5.77
N PHE A 211 0.37 3.79 -6.36
CA PHE A 211 1.54 2.96 -6.65
C PHE A 211 2.55 3.66 -7.58
N PHE A 212 2.09 4.16 -8.73
CA PHE A 212 2.97 4.80 -9.72
C PHE A 212 3.55 6.12 -9.20
N VAL A 213 2.73 6.92 -8.50
CA VAL A 213 3.17 8.18 -7.90
C VAL A 213 4.25 7.94 -6.84
N THR A 214 4.07 6.94 -5.96
CA THR A 214 5.08 6.59 -4.96
C THR A 214 6.40 6.16 -5.59
N ILE A 215 6.36 5.32 -6.63
CA ILE A 215 7.58 4.89 -7.34
C ILE A 215 8.27 6.09 -8.01
N LEU A 216 7.50 6.95 -8.68
CA LEU A 216 8.04 8.10 -9.39
C LEU A 216 8.71 9.09 -8.43
N ILE A 217 8.03 9.45 -7.34
CA ILE A 217 8.60 10.33 -6.31
C ILE A 217 9.82 9.68 -5.65
N GLY A 218 9.73 8.41 -5.29
CA GLY A 218 10.81 7.70 -4.61
C GLY A 218 12.08 7.59 -5.47
N LEU A 219 11.93 7.36 -6.78
CA LEU A 219 13.05 7.34 -7.72
C LEU A 219 13.63 8.74 -7.95
N VAL A 220 12.79 9.76 -8.15
CA VAL A 220 13.25 11.14 -8.38
C VAL A 220 13.97 11.69 -7.16
N VAL A 221 13.42 11.52 -5.96
CA VAL A 221 14.06 11.97 -4.72
C VAL A 221 15.30 11.12 -4.42
N GLY A 222 15.23 9.80 -4.62
CA GLY A 222 16.38 8.92 -4.45
C GLY A 222 17.54 9.28 -5.38
N TRP A 223 17.27 9.58 -6.65
CA TRP A 223 18.26 9.95 -7.65
C TRP A 223 18.86 11.33 -7.40
N THR A 224 18.01 12.34 -7.13
CA THR A 224 18.50 13.69 -6.80
C THR A 224 19.33 13.66 -5.52
N TYR A 225 18.89 12.98 -4.47
CA TYR A 225 19.66 12.83 -3.24
C TYR A 225 21.02 12.15 -3.49
N SER A 226 21.06 11.11 -4.32
CA SER A 226 22.31 10.44 -4.70
C SER A 226 23.27 11.36 -5.46
N MET A 227 22.73 12.19 -6.35
CA MET A 227 23.51 13.13 -7.15
C MET A 227 24.08 14.27 -6.31
N PHE A 228 23.29 14.83 -5.38
CA PHE A 228 23.71 15.94 -4.53
C PHE A 228 24.59 15.51 -3.36
N CYS A 229 24.31 14.37 -2.72
CA CYS A 229 25.01 13.95 -1.50
C CYS A 229 26.16 12.94 -1.74
N LYS A 230 26.37 12.42 -2.96
CA LYS A 230 27.41 11.41 -3.28
C LYS A 230 27.48 10.26 -2.25
N THR A 231 26.36 9.89 -1.66
CA THR A 231 26.30 8.84 -0.64
C THR A 231 26.30 7.49 -1.35
N LYS A 232 27.28 6.63 -0.99
CA LYS A 232 27.22 5.22 -1.38
C LYS A 232 25.99 4.59 -0.72
N PRO A 233 25.19 3.79 -1.44
CA PRO A 233 24.04 3.12 -0.84
C PRO A 233 24.53 2.28 0.36
N PRO A 234 23.78 2.26 1.48
CA PRO A 234 24.16 1.49 2.65
C PRO A 234 24.34 0.01 2.28
N PRO A 235 25.25 -0.71 2.96
CA PRO A 235 25.43 -2.14 2.72
C PRO A 235 24.08 -2.84 2.96
N SER A 236 23.47 -3.31 1.88
CA SER A 236 22.13 -3.88 1.87
C SER A 236 22.25 -5.40 1.76
N ASP A 237 21.60 -6.14 2.66
CA ASP A 237 21.64 -7.60 2.64
C ASP A 237 21.05 -8.13 1.32
N PRO A 238 21.82 -8.90 0.52
CA PRO A 238 21.37 -9.37 -0.79
C PRO A 238 20.10 -10.24 -0.75
N ASN A 239 19.79 -10.82 0.42
CA ASN A 239 18.63 -11.69 0.63
C ASN A 239 17.30 -10.92 0.72
N LEU A 240 17.32 -9.59 0.88
CA LEU A 240 16.11 -8.76 0.92
C LEU A 240 15.54 -8.48 -0.49
N PHE A 241 16.34 -8.68 -1.54
CA PHE A 241 15.94 -8.40 -2.92
C PHE A 241 15.31 -9.62 -3.60
N ALA A 242 14.46 -9.37 -4.60
CA ALA A 242 13.92 -10.40 -5.47
C ALA A 242 15.06 -11.26 -6.07
N PRO A 243 14.86 -12.58 -6.30
CA PRO A 243 15.93 -13.52 -6.65
C PRO A 243 16.72 -13.16 -7.93
N PHE A 244 16.10 -12.39 -8.83
CA PHE A 244 16.77 -11.86 -10.02
C PHE A 244 17.72 -10.70 -9.67
N VAL A 245 17.26 -9.76 -8.83
CA VAL A 245 18.02 -8.59 -8.40
C VAL A 245 19.12 -8.99 -7.41
N SER A 246 18.85 -9.94 -6.51
CA SER A 246 19.84 -10.46 -5.57
C SER A 246 21.05 -11.09 -6.25
N ARG A 247 20.87 -11.77 -7.40
CA ARG A 247 21.99 -12.29 -8.22
C ARG A 247 22.86 -11.17 -8.78
N PHE A 248 22.27 -10.07 -9.23
CA PHE A 248 23.00 -8.91 -9.74
C PHE A 248 23.71 -8.14 -8.62
N VAL A 249 23.04 -7.93 -7.48
CA VAL A 249 23.63 -7.28 -6.30
C VAL A 249 24.78 -8.12 -5.76
N ARG A 250 24.61 -9.44 -5.59
CA ARG A 250 25.66 -10.34 -5.13
C ARG A 250 26.89 -10.32 -6.04
N ARG A 251 26.70 -10.29 -7.37
CA ARG A 251 27.82 -10.14 -8.33
C ARG A 251 28.56 -8.81 -8.18
N ARG A 252 27.85 -7.70 -7.93
CA ARG A 252 28.49 -6.38 -7.69
C ARG A 252 29.21 -6.33 -6.35
N THR A 253 28.61 -6.85 -5.28
CA THR A 253 29.23 -6.91 -3.96
C THR A 253 30.50 -7.76 -3.99
N SER A 254 30.46 -8.96 -4.58
CA SER A 254 31.66 -9.81 -4.71
C SER A 254 32.77 -9.15 -5.52
N ARG A 255 32.44 -8.40 -6.59
CA ARG A 255 33.44 -7.67 -7.38
C ARG A 255 34.06 -6.50 -6.59
N SER A 256 33.25 -5.75 -5.85
CA SER A 256 33.74 -4.68 -4.98
C SER A 256 34.62 -5.19 -3.83
N GLU A 257 34.27 -6.37 -3.29
CA GLU A 257 35.02 -7.02 -2.20
C GLU A 257 36.37 -7.57 -2.71
N SER A 258 36.39 -8.19 -3.89
CA SER A 258 37.63 -8.60 -4.56
C SER A 258 38.55 -7.41 -4.83
N SER A 259 38.04 -6.29 -5.36
CA SER A 259 38.85 -5.08 -5.59
C SER A 259 39.38 -4.47 -4.29
N SER A 260 38.59 -4.49 -3.21
CA SER A 260 39.02 -3.97 -1.90
C SER A 260 40.13 -4.83 -1.26
N ILE A 261 40.04 -6.15 -1.41
CA ILE A 261 41.06 -7.11 -0.97
C ILE A 261 42.34 -6.93 -1.78
N GLU A 262 42.23 -6.74 -3.10
CA GLU A 262 43.37 -6.51 -3.98
C GLU A 262 44.13 -5.25 -3.59
N VAL A 263 43.44 -4.11 -3.41
CA VAL A 263 44.05 -2.84 -2.95
C VAL A 263 44.71 -3.01 -1.58
N LYS A 264 44.07 -3.72 -0.65
CA LYS A 264 44.64 -3.97 0.68
C LYS A 264 45.90 -4.84 0.61
N ASN A 265 45.95 -5.79 -0.33
CA ASN A 265 47.13 -6.60 -0.59
C ASN A 265 48.25 -5.78 -1.24
N TYR A 266 47.97 -4.92 -2.22
CA TYR A 266 48.97 -4.01 -2.79
C TYR A 266 49.58 -3.08 -1.74
N ILE A 267 48.75 -2.44 -0.90
CA ILE A 267 49.23 -1.57 0.20
C ILE A 267 50.07 -2.37 1.22
N LYS A 268 49.74 -3.65 1.45
CA LYS A 268 50.49 -4.51 2.36
C LYS A 268 51.84 -4.91 1.75
N VAL A 269 51.91 -5.22 0.46
CA VAL A 269 53.14 -5.56 -0.27
C VAL A 269 54.07 -4.34 -0.36
N GLU A 270 53.54 -3.15 -0.61
CA GLU A 270 54.34 -1.91 -0.66
C GLU A 270 54.96 -1.55 0.69
N LYS A 271 54.30 -1.91 1.81
CA LYS A 271 54.89 -1.80 3.16
C LYS A 271 55.99 -2.83 3.45
N LEU A 272 56.20 -3.81 2.58
CA LEU A 272 57.07 -4.98 2.80
C LEU A 272 58.28 -5.05 1.84
N ASP A 273 58.56 -4.01 1.04
CA ASP A 273 59.73 -3.98 0.13
C ASP A 273 61.08 -3.88 0.91
N PRO A 274 62.16 -4.62 0.51
CA PRO A 274 63.12 -5.23 1.45
C PRO A 274 64.33 -4.38 1.89
N ARG A 275 64.33 -3.05 1.75
CA ARG A 275 65.50 -2.21 2.14
C ARG A 275 65.36 -1.40 3.41
N GLY A 276 64.28 -1.59 4.19
CA GLY A 276 64.17 -1.02 5.53
C GLY A 276 64.18 0.53 5.60
N ALA A 277 63.89 1.21 4.49
CA ALA A 277 63.77 2.66 4.45
C ALA A 277 62.32 3.06 4.18
N ILE A 278 61.76 3.90 5.06
CA ILE A 278 60.40 4.46 4.93
C ILE A 278 60.43 5.48 3.78
N VAL A 279 59.99 5.09 2.58
CA VAL A 279 59.79 6.05 1.48
C VAL A 279 58.40 6.67 1.64
N SER A 280 58.38 7.97 1.89
CA SER A 280 57.18 8.78 1.90
C SER A 280 57.04 9.42 0.53
N THR A 281 56.14 8.93 -0.33
CA THR A 281 55.70 9.71 -1.50
C THR A 281 54.32 9.31 -2.01
N SER A 282 53.44 10.32 -1.99
CA SER A 282 52.44 10.63 -3.01
C SER A 282 51.12 9.83 -3.04
N THR A 283 50.25 10.17 -2.10
CA THR A 283 48.80 9.92 -2.10
C THR A 283 47.99 10.72 -3.15
N GLU A 284 48.63 11.52 -4.01
CA GLU A 284 47.93 12.43 -4.93
C GLU A 284 47.53 11.82 -6.29
N SER A 285 48.21 10.78 -6.79
CA SER A 285 47.93 10.24 -8.13
C SER A 285 46.73 9.28 -8.20
N LEU A 286 46.35 8.61 -7.09
CA LEU A 286 45.26 7.64 -7.08
C LEU A 286 43.86 8.25 -6.88
N LYS A 287 43.78 9.54 -6.51
CA LYS A 287 42.47 10.21 -6.32
C LYS A 287 41.81 10.59 -7.65
N GLN A 288 42.57 10.63 -8.74
CA GLN A 288 42.07 11.04 -10.05
C GLN A 288 41.35 9.90 -10.79
N ASP A 289 41.86 8.66 -10.70
CA ASP A 289 41.25 7.50 -11.38
C ASP A 289 39.97 6.96 -10.73
N MET A 290 39.74 7.25 -9.44
CA MET A 290 38.53 6.81 -8.72
C MET A 290 37.31 7.73 -8.92
N SER A 291 37.37 8.68 -9.86
CA SER A 291 36.27 9.60 -10.19
C SER A 291 35.48 9.21 -11.45
N LEU A 292 35.89 8.15 -12.16
CA LEU A 292 35.32 7.72 -13.45
C LEU A 292 34.68 6.31 -13.46
N LEU A 293 34.46 5.68 -12.30
CA LEU A 293 33.75 4.40 -12.16
C LEU A 293 32.61 4.50 -11.14
#